data_AF-A0A1E5Q134-F1
#
_entry.id   AF-A0A1E5Q134-F1
#
_cell.length_a   1.000
_cell.length_b   1.000
_cell.length_c   1.000
_cell.angle_alpha   90.00
_cell.angle_beta   90.00
_cell.angle_gamma   90.00
#
_symmetry.space_group_name_H-M   'P 1'
#
loop_
_entity.id
_entity.type
_entity.pdbx_description
1 polymer ?
#
loop_
_entity_poly.entity_id
_entity_poly.type
_entity_poly.pdbx_seq_one_letter_code
_entity_poly.pdbx_strand_id
1 'polypeptide(L)'
;MSSSPSLATTTPSPAPAQPTRSQRRSNSRRESASLPWRYLGYVGYYVGAGLISGAVVHHPMAPARYSMIAASGVLVFLLATVLNDLILASKRQPLSRILRVLGTSTMLSFGLGMLSGGMQHFADLPERCAVLIPLGIVLSFVAFFLKEAKRPWRRIFSLMGLAILVVTALTFLGLRHFAPAMAESGGGHSHSDVVPEKGSGEGQESGHSSDTTKPTPQPTASPNATHPSKEPGHDNDGHQH
;
A
#
# COMPACT_ATOMS: atom_id res chain seq x y z
N MET A 1 -49.71 -47.68 54.02
CA MET A 1 -49.55 -47.39 52.58
C MET A 1 -48.14 -46.84 52.39
N SER A 2 -47.22 -47.69 51.94
CA SER A 2 -45.78 -47.39 51.84
C SER A 2 -45.45 -47.13 50.37
N SER A 3 -44.92 -45.94 50.08
CA SER A 3 -44.51 -45.53 48.73
C SER A 3 -42.99 -45.59 48.63
N SER A 4 -42.48 -46.56 47.87
CA SER A 4 -41.05 -46.66 47.52
C SER A 4 -40.69 -45.61 46.46
N PRO A 5 -39.52 -44.95 46.54
CA PRO A 5 -39.00 -44.13 45.46
C PRO A 5 -38.29 -45.00 44.40
N SER A 6 -38.64 -44.77 43.14
CA SER A 6 -38.03 -45.41 41.97
C SER A 6 -36.65 -44.82 41.69
N LEU A 7 -35.60 -45.63 41.76
CA LEU A 7 -34.24 -45.26 41.32
C LEU A 7 -34.24 -45.08 39.78
N ALA A 8 -33.97 -43.86 39.33
CA ALA A 8 -33.69 -43.57 37.93
C ALA A 8 -32.25 -43.98 37.61
N THR A 9 -32.10 -44.98 36.73
CA THR A 9 -30.82 -45.40 36.16
C THR A 9 -30.34 -44.34 35.17
N THR A 10 -29.39 -43.50 35.58
CA THR A 10 -28.61 -42.64 34.68
C THR A 10 -27.59 -43.48 33.91
N THR A 11 -27.86 -43.76 32.64
CA THR A 11 -26.88 -44.36 31.72
C THR A 11 -25.78 -43.32 31.40
N PRO A 12 -24.49 -43.65 31.56
CA PRO A 12 -23.42 -42.73 31.20
C PRO A 12 -23.36 -42.53 29.67
N SER A 13 -23.28 -41.27 29.25
CA SER A 13 -23.11 -40.87 27.85
C SER A 13 -21.81 -41.48 27.30
N PRO A 14 -21.81 -42.08 26.09
CA PRO A 14 -20.60 -42.67 25.52
C PRO A 14 -19.53 -41.59 25.33
N ALA A 15 -18.35 -41.80 25.93
CA ALA A 15 -17.20 -40.93 25.78
C ALA A 15 -16.77 -40.88 24.30
N PRO A 16 -16.44 -39.70 23.75
CA PRO A 16 -15.98 -39.60 22.36
C PRO A 16 -14.68 -40.41 22.19
N ALA A 17 -14.70 -41.35 21.25
CA ALA A 17 -13.58 -42.24 20.95
C ALA A 17 -12.33 -41.41 20.61
N GLN A 18 -11.24 -41.63 21.35
CA GLN A 18 -9.98 -40.95 21.08
C GLN A 18 -9.36 -41.45 19.75
N PRO A 19 -8.81 -40.54 18.93
CA PRO A 19 -8.22 -40.91 17.65
C PRO A 19 -7.02 -41.83 17.84
N THR A 20 -6.93 -42.86 17.00
CA THR A 20 -5.86 -43.86 17.09
C THR A 20 -4.48 -43.26 16.77
N ARG A 21 -3.41 -43.87 17.30
CA ARG A 21 -2.02 -43.39 17.12
C ARG A 21 -1.60 -43.25 15.64
N SER A 22 -2.22 -44.04 14.74
CA SER A 22 -2.04 -43.94 13.30
C SER A 22 -2.75 -42.72 12.69
N GLN A 23 -3.98 -42.41 13.11
CA GLN A 23 -4.70 -41.19 12.72
C GLN A 23 -3.98 -39.92 13.18
N ARG A 24 -3.36 -39.94 14.37
CA ARG A 24 -2.61 -38.78 14.87
C ARG A 24 -1.36 -38.49 14.03
N ARG A 25 -0.67 -39.55 13.55
CA ARG A 25 0.51 -39.44 12.67
C ARG A 25 0.17 -39.03 11.24
N SER A 26 -0.97 -39.46 10.69
CA SER A 26 -1.40 -39.03 9.35
C SER A 26 -1.87 -37.57 9.35
N ASN A 27 -2.58 -37.15 10.40
CA ASN A 27 -2.96 -35.74 10.58
C ASN A 27 -1.73 -34.85 10.76
N SER A 28 -0.73 -35.24 11.56
CA SER A 28 0.47 -34.43 11.74
C SER A 28 1.28 -34.27 10.45
N ARG A 29 1.33 -35.29 9.58
CA ARG A 29 1.97 -35.20 8.26
C ARG A 29 1.21 -34.30 7.27
N ARG A 30 -0.13 -34.34 7.30
CA ARG A 30 -0.98 -33.42 6.51
C ARG A 30 -0.84 -31.97 6.99
N GLU A 31 -0.79 -31.75 8.30
CA GLU A 31 -0.58 -30.43 8.88
C GLU A 31 0.81 -29.88 8.52
N SER A 32 1.86 -30.71 8.58
CA SER A 32 3.21 -30.28 8.20
C SER A 32 3.36 -29.95 6.72
N ALA A 33 2.68 -30.67 5.83
CA ALA A 33 2.65 -30.36 4.40
C ALA A 33 1.88 -29.06 4.09
N SER A 34 0.93 -28.68 4.95
CA SER A 34 0.13 -27.45 4.78
C SER A 34 0.80 -26.18 5.32
N LEU A 35 1.79 -26.29 6.21
CA LEU A 35 2.50 -25.15 6.81
C LEU A 35 3.08 -24.15 5.78
N PRO A 36 3.86 -24.58 4.75
CA PRO A 36 4.41 -23.62 3.78
C PRO A 36 3.31 -22.94 2.97
N TRP A 37 2.23 -23.66 2.63
CA TRP A 37 1.08 -23.09 1.93
C TRP A 37 0.30 -22.09 2.78
N ARG A 38 0.18 -22.34 4.09
CA ARG A 38 -0.47 -21.43 5.04
C ARG A 38 0.34 -20.15 5.17
N TYR A 39 1.65 -20.28 5.26
CA TYR A 39 2.57 -19.15 5.25
C TYR A 39 2.45 -18.35 3.95
N LEU A 40 2.45 -19.02 2.79
CA LEU A 40 2.35 -18.37 1.49
C LEU A 40 1.02 -17.62 1.32
N GLY A 41 -0.09 -18.22 1.75
CA GLY A 41 -1.40 -17.55 1.77
C GLY A 41 -1.41 -16.33 2.70
N TYR A 42 -0.80 -16.43 3.88
CA TYR A 42 -0.67 -15.30 4.81
C TYR A 42 0.17 -14.16 4.19
N VAL A 43 1.37 -14.46 3.69
CA VAL A 43 2.25 -13.47 3.05
C VAL A 43 1.56 -12.83 1.85
N GLY A 44 0.98 -13.62 0.95
CA GLY A 44 0.29 -13.11 -0.24
C GLY A 44 -0.88 -12.18 0.11
N TYR A 45 -1.60 -12.47 1.20
CA TYR A 45 -2.67 -11.61 1.70
C TYR A 45 -2.13 -10.23 2.11
N TYR A 46 -1.05 -10.16 2.88
CA TYR A 46 -0.48 -8.88 3.33
C TYR A 46 0.26 -8.14 2.20
N VAL A 47 0.96 -8.86 1.32
CA VAL A 47 1.62 -8.27 0.15
C VAL A 47 0.59 -7.66 -0.79
N GLY A 48 -0.47 -8.40 -1.15
CA GLY A 48 -1.54 -7.90 -2.01
C GLY A 48 -2.23 -6.68 -1.40
N ALA A 49 -2.57 -6.74 -0.10
CA ALA A 49 -3.12 -5.60 0.64
C ALA A 49 -2.19 -4.37 0.61
N GLY A 50 -0.89 -4.57 0.82
CA GLY A 50 0.13 -3.52 0.79
C GLY A 50 0.29 -2.88 -0.58
N LEU A 51 0.28 -3.68 -1.66
CA LEU A 51 0.34 -3.17 -3.04
C LEU A 51 -0.86 -2.30 -3.39
N ILE A 52 -2.07 -2.74 -3.02
CA ILE A 52 -3.30 -1.95 -3.17
C ILE A 52 -3.17 -0.64 -2.41
N SER A 53 -2.78 -0.71 -1.13
CA SER A 53 -2.60 0.44 -0.25
C SER A 53 -1.60 1.46 -0.81
N GLY A 54 -0.40 1.01 -1.22
CA GLY A 54 0.65 1.89 -1.75
C GLY A 54 0.30 2.51 -3.10
N ALA A 55 -0.38 1.77 -3.96
CA ALA A 55 -0.82 2.26 -5.26
C ALA A 55 -1.80 3.44 -5.14
N VAL A 56 -2.72 3.39 -4.18
CA VAL A 56 -3.74 4.44 -3.99
C VAL A 56 -3.10 5.77 -3.61
N VAL A 57 -2.10 5.72 -2.72
CA VAL A 57 -1.37 6.89 -2.25
C VAL A 57 -0.65 7.60 -3.39
N HIS A 58 0.00 6.81 -4.25
CA HIS A 58 0.82 7.36 -5.32
C HIS A 58 0.06 7.47 -6.66
N HIS A 59 -1.20 7.03 -6.71
CA HIS A 59 -2.05 7.10 -7.90
C HIS A 59 -1.99 8.46 -8.59
N PRO A 60 -2.02 9.60 -7.88
CA PRO A 60 -1.93 10.90 -8.53
C PRO A 60 -0.59 11.22 -9.22
N MET A 61 0.52 10.58 -8.82
CA MET A 61 1.85 10.85 -9.39
C MET A 61 2.05 10.16 -10.74
N ALA A 62 1.56 8.91 -10.87
CA ALA A 62 1.62 8.15 -12.11
C ALA A 62 0.41 7.21 -12.23
N PRO A 63 -0.77 7.73 -12.62
CA PRO A 63 -2.04 7.00 -12.56
C PRO A 63 -2.00 5.64 -13.24
N ALA A 64 -1.41 5.55 -14.43
CA ALA A 64 -1.31 4.30 -15.18
C ALA A 64 -0.43 3.25 -14.45
N ARG A 65 0.73 3.66 -13.92
CA ARG A 65 1.67 2.75 -13.23
C ARG A 65 1.05 2.23 -11.94
N TYR A 66 0.48 3.13 -11.13
CA TYR A 66 -0.11 2.74 -9.86
C TYR A 66 -1.46 2.03 -10.04
N SER A 67 -2.21 2.28 -11.10
CA SER A 67 -3.36 1.43 -11.46
C SER A 67 -2.94 0.00 -11.75
N MET A 68 -1.83 -0.22 -12.46
CA MET A 68 -1.29 -1.57 -12.69
C MET A 68 -0.79 -2.23 -11.40
N ILE A 69 -0.15 -1.47 -10.50
CA ILE A 69 0.27 -1.97 -9.17
C ILE A 69 -0.96 -2.32 -8.31
N ALA A 70 -2.02 -1.52 -8.35
CA ALA A 70 -3.26 -1.83 -7.66
C ALA A 70 -3.90 -3.10 -8.22
N ALA A 71 -3.96 -3.25 -9.56
CA ALA A 71 -4.51 -4.43 -10.21
C ALA A 71 -3.72 -5.71 -9.88
N SER A 72 -2.39 -5.65 -9.88
CA SER A 72 -1.55 -6.78 -9.48
C SER A 72 -1.70 -7.10 -7.99
N GLY A 73 -1.82 -6.08 -7.14
CA GLY A 73 -2.12 -6.22 -5.72
C GLY A 73 -3.45 -6.93 -5.46
N VAL A 74 -4.51 -6.54 -6.18
CA VAL A 74 -5.82 -7.21 -6.16
C VAL A 74 -5.67 -8.67 -6.59
N LEU A 75 -4.99 -8.96 -7.70
CA LEU A 75 -4.78 -10.33 -8.17
C LEU A 75 -4.07 -11.21 -7.13
N VAL A 76 -2.95 -10.73 -6.57
CA VAL A 76 -2.20 -11.45 -5.51
C VAL A 76 -3.07 -11.67 -4.28
N PHE A 77 -3.84 -10.67 -3.87
CA PHE A 77 -4.76 -10.74 -2.75
C PHE A 77 -5.87 -11.79 -2.96
N LEU A 78 -6.44 -11.85 -4.16
CA LEU A 78 -7.45 -12.86 -4.53
C LEU A 78 -6.86 -14.27 -4.52
N LEU A 79 -5.69 -14.46 -5.13
CA LEU A 79 -5.00 -15.76 -5.16
C LEU A 79 -4.68 -16.25 -3.74
N ALA A 80 -4.17 -15.36 -2.88
CA ALA A 80 -3.90 -15.66 -1.48
C ALA A 80 -5.16 -16.01 -0.70
N THR A 81 -6.27 -15.32 -0.97
CA THR A 81 -7.57 -15.60 -0.35
C THR A 81 -8.10 -16.96 -0.80
N VAL A 82 -8.04 -17.26 -2.09
CA VAL A 82 -8.41 -18.58 -2.65
C VAL A 82 -7.55 -19.69 -2.04
N LEU A 83 -6.24 -19.50 -1.96
CA LEU A 83 -5.33 -20.45 -1.34
C LEU A 83 -5.71 -20.75 0.11
N ASN A 84 -6.05 -19.71 0.87
CA ASN A 84 -6.37 -19.83 2.29
C ASN A 84 -7.77 -20.43 2.53
N ASP A 85 -8.78 -20.07 1.73
CA ASP A 85 -10.18 -20.48 1.92
C ASP A 85 -10.60 -21.73 1.13
N LEU A 86 -9.98 -22.04 0.00
CA LEU A 86 -10.35 -23.20 -0.83
C LEU A 86 -9.41 -24.39 -0.67
N ILE A 87 -8.11 -24.15 -0.49
CA ILE A 87 -7.11 -25.23 -0.42
C ILE A 87 -6.81 -25.62 1.03
N LEU A 88 -6.85 -24.65 1.96
CA LEU A 88 -6.46 -24.84 3.36
C LEU A 88 -7.62 -24.90 4.34
N ALA A 89 -8.83 -24.46 3.97
CA ALA A 89 -9.95 -24.46 4.89
C ALA A 89 -10.56 -25.87 5.05
N SER A 90 -10.53 -26.39 6.28
CA SER A 90 -11.18 -27.67 6.63
C SER A 90 -12.72 -27.64 6.54
N LYS A 91 -13.32 -26.46 6.38
CA LYS A 91 -14.76 -26.28 6.11
C LYS A 91 -14.94 -25.28 4.97
N ARG A 92 -15.68 -25.68 3.92
CA ARG A 92 -16.04 -24.78 2.81
C ARG A 92 -16.85 -23.61 3.33
N GLN A 93 -16.31 -22.41 3.21
CA GLN A 93 -17.04 -21.18 3.51
C GLN A 93 -17.99 -20.86 2.35
N PRO A 94 -19.18 -20.27 2.61
CA PRO A 94 -20.04 -19.81 1.53
C PRO A 94 -19.36 -18.66 0.77
N LEU A 95 -19.52 -18.63 -0.56
CA LEU A 95 -18.90 -17.63 -1.44
C LEU A 95 -19.19 -16.19 -1.00
N SER A 96 -20.40 -15.94 -0.48
CA SER A 96 -20.81 -14.64 0.06
C SER A 96 -19.95 -14.16 1.23
N ARG A 97 -19.45 -15.08 2.07
CA ARG A 97 -18.54 -14.75 3.18
C ARG A 97 -17.14 -14.45 2.66
N ILE A 98 -16.66 -15.20 1.68
CA ILE A 98 -15.36 -14.99 1.03
C ILE A 98 -15.34 -13.61 0.36
N LEU A 99 -16.34 -13.31 -0.48
CA LEU A 99 -16.49 -12.02 -1.16
C LEU A 99 -16.58 -10.86 -0.17
N ARG A 100 -17.29 -11.04 0.96
CA ARG A 100 -17.37 -10.03 2.01
C ARG A 100 -16.03 -9.78 2.68
N VAL A 101 -15.30 -10.82 3.07
CA VAL A 101 -13.97 -10.68 3.67
C VAL A 101 -13.03 -10.01 2.67
N LEU A 102 -13.05 -10.44 1.40
CA LEU A 102 -12.25 -9.86 0.34
C LEU A 102 -12.54 -8.36 0.18
N GLY A 103 -13.80 -7.99 -0.07
CA GLY A 103 -14.18 -6.59 -0.28
C GLY A 103 -13.90 -5.70 0.93
N THR A 104 -14.19 -6.17 2.14
CA THR A 104 -13.95 -5.40 3.37
C THR A 104 -12.46 -5.25 3.68
N SER A 105 -11.66 -6.29 3.44
CA SER A 105 -10.21 -6.21 3.61
C SER A 105 -9.55 -5.32 2.55
N THR A 106 -9.98 -5.36 1.29
CA THR A 106 -9.50 -4.45 0.25
C THR A 106 -9.85 -2.99 0.58
N MET A 107 -11.10 -2.73 0.98
CA MET A 107 -11.55 -1.40 1.40
C MET A 107 -10.79 -0.90 2.63
N LEU A 108 -10.49 -1.79 3.59
CA LEU A 108 -9.68 -1.47 4.76
C LEU A 108 -8.25 -1.10 4.37
N SER A 109 -7.62 -1.88 3.48
CA SER A 109 -6.26 -1.59 2.96
C SER A 109 -6.22 -0.25 2.22
N PHE A 110 -7.24 0.07 1.43
CA PHE A 110 -7.37 1.36 0.77
C PHE A 110 -7.46 2.50 1.81
N GLY A 111 -8.29 2.33 2.84
CA GLY A 111 -8.44 3.30 3.93
C GLY A 111 -7.14 3.55 4.69
N LEU A 112 -6.43 2.48 5.06
CA LEU A 112 -5.14 2.56 5.73
C LEU A 112 -4.06 3.15 4.82
N GLY A 113 -4.10 2.87 3.52
CA GLY A 113 -3.21 3.48 2.53
C GLY A 113 -3.39 4.98 2.45
N MET A 114 -4.62 5.45 2.27
CA MET A 114 -4.94 6.88 2.27
C MET A 114 -4.49 7.59 3.55
N LEU A 115 -4.73 6.96 4.71
CA LEU A 115 -4.29 7.48 6.01
C LEU A 115 -2.77 7.55 6.10
N SER A 116 -2.07 6.43 5.89
CA SER A 116 -0.61 6.34 6.04
C SER A 116 0.13 7.17 5.01
N GLY A 117 -0.22 7.04 3.73
CA GLY A 117 0.43 7.78 2.66
C GLY A 117 0.08 9.26 2.65
N GLY A 118 -1.14 9.62 3.07
CA GLY A 118 -1.50 11.01 3.31
C GLY A 118 -0.62 11.65 4.37
N MET A 119 -0.30 10.94 5.46
CA MET A 119 0.63 11.45 6.48
C MET A 119 2.06 11.60 5.94
N GLN A 120 2.52 10.66 5.11
CA GLN A 120 3.89 10.68 4.55
C GLN A 120 4.11 11.82 3.56
N HIS A 121 3.12 12.10 2.70
CA HIS A 121 3.20 13.17 1.70
C HIS A 121 2.51 14.46 2.15
N PHE A 122 2.23 14.61 3.44
CA PHE A 122 1.56 15.82 3.93
C PHE A 122 2.45 17.05 3.71
N ALA A 123 3.76 16.94 3.92
CA ALA A 123 4.69 18.05 3.68
C ALA A 123 4.76 18.44 2.19
N ASP A 124 4.69 17.46 1.29
CA ASP A 124 4.78 17.71 -0.16
C ASP A 124 3.48 18.30 -0.71
N LEU A 125 2.33 17.76 -0.28
CA LEU A 125 1.01 18.05 -0.85
C LEU A 125 -0.04 18.23 0.26
N PRO A 126 0.11 19.24 1.13
CA PRO A 126 -0.66 19.39 2.36
C PRO A 126 -2.16 19.55 2.09
N GLU A 127 -2.50 20.32 1.06
CA GLU A 127 -3.87 20.57 0.64
C GLU A 127 -4.62 19.28 0.29
N ARG A 128 -3.96 18.38 -0.45
CA ARG A 128 -4.53 17.10 -0.86
C ARG A 128 -4.59 16.12 0.30
N CYS A 129 -3.51 16.05 1.08
CA CYS A 129 -3.39 15.12 2.19
C CYS A 129 -4.34 15.49 3.35
N ALA A 130 -4.68 16.77 3.53
CA ALA A 130 -5.71 17.24 4.47
C ALA A 130 -7.10 16.63 4.21
N VAL A 131 -7.40 16.27 2.96
CA VAL A 131 -8.65 15.55 2.59
C VAL A 131 -8.44 14.05 2.65
N LEU A 132 -7.29 13.56 2.17
CA LEU A 132 -7.01 12.14 2.02
C LEU A 132 -6.92 11.40 3.37
N ILE A 133 -6.29 12.02 4.37
CA ILE A 133 -6.11 11.44 5.71
C ILE A 133 -7.48 11.18 6.39
N PRO A 134 -8.38 12.18 6.55
CA PRO A 134 -9.72 11.96 7.10
C PRO A 134 -10.54 10.93 6.30
N LEU A 135 -10.44 10.95 4.97
CA LEU A 135 -11.12 9.97 4.12
C LEU A 135 -10.63 8.54 4.40
N GLY A 136 -9.33 8.36 4.64
CA GLY A 136 -8.73 7.11 5.10
C GLY A 136 -9.32 6.59 6.41
N ILE A 137 -9.52 7.48 7.39
CA ILE A 137 -10.14 7.15 8.69
C ILE A 137 -11.58 6.68 8.48
N VAL A 138 -12.39 7.42 7.71
CA VAL A 138 -13.79 7.06 7.46
C VAL A 138 -13.88 5.74 6.70
N LEU A 139 -13.10 5.57 5.63
CA LEU A 139 -13.16 4.37 4.80
C LEU A 139 -12.72 3.12 5.58
N SER A 140 -11.65 3.22 6.38
CA SER A 140 -11.19 2.11 7.22
C SER A 140 -12.20 1.74 8.30
N PHE A 141 -12.87 2.72 8.90
CA PHE A 141 -13.94 2.49 9.87
C PHE A 141 -15.16 1.79 9.25
N VAL A 142 -15.61 2.28 8.09
CA VAL A 142 -16.72 1.67 7.34
C VAL A 142 -16.35 0.23 6.98
N ALA A 143 -15.15 -0.01 6.45
CA ALA A 143 -14.67 -1.34 6.13
C ALA A 143 -14.66 -2.28 7.35
N PHE A 144 -14.21 -1.80 8.51
CA PHE A 144 -14.24 -2.53 9.77
C PHE A 144 -15.66 -2.95 10.16
N PHE A 145 -16.63 -2.02 10.05
CA PHE A 145 -18.03 -2.31 10.37
C PHE A 145 -18.67 -3.30 9.40
N LEU A 146 -18.42 -3.18 8.09
CA LEU A 146 -18.94 -4.13 7.09
C LEU A 146 -18.35 -5.53 7.27
N LYS A 147 -17.11 -5.64 7.75
CA LYS A 147 -16.47 -6.94 8.04
C LYS A 147 -17.21 -7.69 9.15
N GLU A 148 -17.70 -6.96 10.15
CA GLU A 148 -18.51 -7.50 11.25
C GLU A 148 -20.00 -7.58 10.91
N ALA A 149 -20.35 -8.38 9.90
CA ALA A 149 -21.70 -8.54 9.35
C ALA A 149 -22.81 -8.96 10.33
N LYS A 150 -22.48 -9.27 11.59
CA LYS A 150 -23.46 -9.60 12.63
C LYS A 150 -23.92 -8.38 13.42
N ARG A 151 -23.30 -7.21 13.24
CA ARG A 151 -23.68 -5.99 13.95
C ARG A 151 -24.77 -5.24 13.18
N PRO A 152 -25.82 -4.72 13.85
CA PRO A 152 -26.80 -3.87 13.19
C PRO A 152 -26.11 -2.59 12.69
N TRP A 153 -26.44 -2.18 11.46
CA TRP A 153 -25.93 -0.94 10.83
C TRP A 153 -26.11 0.30 11.73
N ARG A 154 -27.15 0.30 12.58
CA ARG A 154 -27.41 1.34 13.59
C ARG A 154 -26.26 1.56 14.58
N ARG A 155 -25.38 0.58 14.79
CA ARG A 155 -24.22 0.71 15.69
C ARG A 155 -23.11 1.60 15.11
N ILE A 156 -23.19 1.97 13.82
CA ILE A 156 -22.40 3.07 13.27
C ILE A 156 -22.72 4.39 14.00
N PHE A 157 -23.96 4.58 14.47
CA PHE A 157 -24.35 5.74 15.29
C PHE A 157 -24.14 5.52 16.79
N SER A 158 -23.33 4.54 17.19
CA SER A 158 -22.94 4.37 18.59
C SER A 158 -21.93 5.43 19.04
N LEU A 159 -21.64 5.48 20.34
CA LEU A 159 -20.57 6.29 20.91
C LEU A 159 -19.24 6.15 20.13
N MET A 160 -18.96 4.94 19.63
CA MET A 160 -17.73 4.66 18.88
C MET A 160 -17.72 5.36 17.52
N GLY A 161 -18.86 5.40 16.82
CA GLY A 161 -18.96 6.12 15.55
C GLY A 161 -19.03 7.63 15.74
N LEU A 162 -19.63 8.12 16.83
CA LEU A 162 -19.53 9.52 17.21
C LEU A 162 -18.07 9.92 17.51
N ALA A 163 -17.34 9.08 18.26
CA ALA A 163 -15.93 9.33 18.54
C ALA A 163 -15.09 9.40 17.25
N ILE A 164 -15.32 8.47 16.30
CA ILE A 164 -14.63 8.51 15.01
C ILE A 164 -15.04 9.73 14.19
N LEU A 165 -16.32 10.11 14.19
CA LEU A 165 -16.77 11.32 13.52
C LEU A 165 -16.06 12.57 14.07
N VAL A 166 -15.96 12.68 15.40
CA VAL A 166 -15.25 13.78 16.07
C VAL A 166 -13.77 13.77 15.70
N VAL A 167 -13.10 12.61 15.78
CA VAL A 167 -11.69 12.47 15.38
C VAL A 167 -11.51 12.87 13.91
N THR A 168 -12.31 12.35 13.00
CA THR A 168 -12.27 12.72 11.57
C THR A 168 -12.47 14.21 11.36
N ALA A 169 -13.43 14.83 12.06
CA ALA A 169 -13.70 16.26 11.95
C ALA A 169 -12.53 17.10 12.48
N LEU A 170 -11.98 16.75 13.64
CA LEU A 170 -10.81 17.42 14.21
C LEU A 170 -9.58 17.25 13.32
N THR A 171 -9.34 16.06 12.78
CA THR A 171 -8.25 15.82 11.82
C THR A 171 -8.45 16.65 10.56
N PHE A 172 -9.65 16.69 9.98
CA PHE A 172 -9.92 17.48 8.78
C PHE A 172 -9.72 18.98 9.03
N LEU A 173 -10.33 19.52 10.09
CA LEU A 173 -10.23 20.94 10.44
C LEU A 173 -8.79 21.34 10.79
N GLY A 174 -8.11 20.53 11.60
CA GLY A 174 -6.73 20.75 12.00
C GLY A 174 -5.80 20.76 10.80
N LEU A 175 -5.83 19.70 9.97
CA LEU A 175 -4.98 19.63 8.78
C LEU A 175 -5.29 20.74 7.78
N ARG A 176 -6.57 21.14 7.62
CA ARG A 176 -6.94 22.24 6.74
C ARG A 176 -6.44 23.59 7.25
N HIS A 177 -6.36 23.76 8.55
CA HIS A 177 -5.78 24.96 9.16
C HIS A 177 -4.25 25.04 8.96
N PHE A 178 -3.54 23.91 9.07
CA PHE A 178 -2.09 23.87 8.90
C PHE A 178 -1.61 23.75 7.45
N ALA A 179 -2.48 23.31 6.53
CA ALA A 179 -2.10 23.05 5.15
C ALA A 179 -1.50 24.27 4.41
N PRO A 180 -2.06 25.49 4.53
CA PRO A 180 -1.49 26.68 3.90
C PRO A 180 -0.08 27.01 4.42
N ALA A 181 0.12 26.94 5.74
CA ALA A 181 1.42 27.24 6.37
C ALA A 181 2.51 26.26 5.91
N MET A 182 2.17 24.99 5.71
CA MET A 182 3.09 23.98 5.19
C MET A 182 3.38 24.16 3.70
N ALA A 183 2.37 24.59 2.92
CA ALA A 183 2.53 24.82 1.48
C ALA A 183 3.54 25.95 1.19
N GLU A 184 3.53 27.01 1.99
CA GLU A 184 4.49 28.12 1.88
C GLU A 184 5.93 27.69 2.24
N SER A 185 6.08 26.79 3.21
CA SER A 185 7.39 26.27 3.62
C SER A 185 8.02 25.26 2.65
N GLY A 186 7.22 24.59 1.82
CA GLY A 186 7.69 23.61 0.83
C GLY A 186 7.85 24.15 -0.60
N GLY A 187 7.32 25.35 -0.89
CA GLY A 187 7.22 25.93 -2.24
C GLY A 187 8.26 27.01 -2.60
N GLY A 188 9.33 27.16 -1.82
CA GLY A 188 10.32 28.22 -2.00
C GLY A 188 11.37 27.95 -3.07
N HIS A 189 11.00 28.02 -4.36
CA HIS A 189 11.95 28.35 -5.43
C HIS A 189 11.35 29.41 -6.37
N SER A 190 11.85 30.63 -6.20
CA SER A 190 11.55 31.84 -6.97
C SER A 190 11.69 31.64 -8.47
N HIS A 191 10.67 32.04 -9.22
CA HIS A 191 10.88 32.58 -10.55
C HIS A 191 11.26 34.06 -10.39
N SER A 192 12.54 34.37 -10.61
CA SER A 192 12.96 35.73 -10.92
C SER A 192 12.41 36.10 -12.29
N ASP A 193 11.57 37.12 -12.34
CA ASP A 193 11.18 37.81 -13.57
C ASP A 193 12.45 38.29 -14.28
N VAL A 194 12.84 37.58 -15.35
CA VAL A 194 13.76 38.13 -16.33
C VAL A 194 12.95 39.09 -17.20
N VAL A 195 13.07 40.37 -16.90
CA VAL A 195 12.67 41.46 -17.80
C VAL A 195 13.49 41.29 -19.08
N PRO A 196 12.88 41.12 -20.27
CA PRO A 196 13.64 41.22 -21.51
C PRO A 196 13.95 42.69 -21.75
N GLU A 197 15.22 43.05 -21.56
CA GLU A 197 15.74 44.34 -21.95
C GLU A 197 15.59 44.50 -23.47
N LYS A 198 14.88 45.56 -23.85
CA LYS A 198 14.61 45.93 -25.24
C LYS A 198 15.87 46.61 -25.81
N GLY A 199 16.76 45.81 -26.40
CA GLY A 199 17.93 46.29 -27.16
C GLY A 199 17.71 46.19 -28.67
N SER A 200 17.54 47.34 -29.31
CA SER A 200 17.46 47.58 -30.75
C SER A 200 18.80 47.43 -31.49
N GLY A 201 18.81 46.89 -32.71
CA GLY A 201 19.93 47.01 -33.65
C GLY A 201 19.79 46.15 -34.92
N GLU A 202 19.81 46.78 -36.08
CA GLU A 202 19.50 46.27 -37.43
C GLU A 202 20.68 45.59 -38.17
N GLY A 203 20.34 44.87 -39.26
CA GLY A 203 21.22 44.49 -40.39
C GLY A 203 21.73 43.03 -40.33
N GLN A 204 21.86 42.25 -41.41
CA GLN A 204 21.70 42.47 -42.84
C GLN A 204 21.69 41.08 -43.53
N GLU A 205 21.05 41.05 -44.71
CA GLU A 205 20.79 39.94 -45.62
C GLU A 205 22.04 39.41 -46.37
N SER A 206 22.13 38.09 -46.58
CA SER A 206 22.74 37.36 -47.72
C SER A 206 22.90 35.87 -47.30
N GLY A 207 22.55 34.83 -48.06
CA GLY A 207 22.26 34.70 -49.48
C GLY A 207 23.34 33.85 -50.17
N HIS A 208 23.40 32.53 -49.95
CA HIS A 208 23.88 31.60 -50.98
C HIS A 208 23.47 30.13 -50.77
N SER A 209 22.83 29.61 -51.80
CA SER A 209 22.55 28.20 -52.08
C SER A 209 23.78 27.48 -52.64
N SER A 210 23.92 26.17 -52.39
CA SER A 210 24.17 25.14 -53.41
C SER A 210 24.39 23.74 -52.79
N ASP A 211 23.33 22.95 -52.82
CA ASP A 211 23.16 21.60 -53.38
C ASP A 211 24.32 20.56 -53.50
N THR A 212 23.93 19.29 -53.27
CA THR A 212 24.48 17.98 -53.78
C THR A 212 25.86 17.51 -53.25
N THR A 213 26.15 16.28 -52.76
CA THR A 213 25.79 14.91 -53.20
C THR A 213 26.24 13.84 -52.15
N LYS A 214 25.50 12.73 -52.03
CA LYS A 214 25.73 11.44 -51.27
C LYS A 214 26.88 10.55 -51.89
N PRO A 215 27.21 9.29 -51.47
CA PRO A 215 27.51 8.64 -50.15
C PRO A 215 28.64 7.52 -50.13
N THR A 216 29.12 7.08 -48.94
CA THR A 216 29.68 5.71 -48.53
C THR A 216 31.14 5.30 -48.94
N PRO A 217 31.88 4.29 -48.35
CA PRO A 217 31.97 3.59 -47.03
C PRO A 217 33.38 3.53 -46.32
N GLN A 218 33.40 2.97 -45.07
CA GLN A 218 34.46 2.42 -44.15
C GLN A 218 35.67 1.62 -44.76
N PRO A 219 36.68 1.07 -44.00
CA PRO A 219 37.01 1.03 -42.54
C PRO A 219 38.51 1.33 -42.19
N THR A 220 39.01 1.40 -40.94
CA THR A 220 39.57 0.27 -40.14
C THR A 220 40.31 0.78 -38.88
N ALA A 221 40.27 -0.02 -37.80
CA ALA A 221 41.27 -0.21 -36.71
C ALA A 221 41.48 0.83 -35.56
N SER A 222 41.04 0.42 -34.36
CA SER A 222 41.69 0.66 -33.05
C SER A 222 42.99 -0.17 -32.93
N PRO A 223 44.03 0.20 -32.14
CA PRO A 223 43.97 0.10 -30.66
C PRO A 223 44.88 1.05 -29.81
N ASN A 224 44.53 1.06 -28.51
CA ASN A 224 45.39 1.13 -27.31
C ASN A 224 45.91 2.48 -26.73
N ALA A 225 45.42 2.72 -25.49
CA ALA A 225 46.13 3.06 -24.23
C ALA A 225 47.04 4.29 -24.12
N THR A 226 46.82 5.10 -23.06
CA THR A 226 47.80 5.43 -21.96
C THR A 226 47.54 6.79 -21.25
N HIS A 227 47.16 6.72 -19.96
CA HIS A 227 47.55 7.58 -18.79
C HIS A 227 47.12 9.07 -18.66
N PRO A 228 47.31 9.74 -17.49
CA PRO A 228 46.81 9.42 -16.13
C PRO A 228 46.31 10.66 -15.33
N SER A 229 45.77 10.39 -14.14
CA SER A 229 45.30 11.32 -13.10
C SER A 229 46.41 12.18 -12.45
N LYS A 230 46.08 13.40 -12.02
CA LYS A 230 46.89 14.21 -11.09
C LYS A 230 46.00 15.03 -10.15
N GLU A 231 45.99 14.65 -8.86
CA GLU A 231 45.58 15.49 -7.73
C GLU A 231 46.71 16.43 -7.32
N PRO A 232 46.41 17.59 -6.71
CA PRO A 232 47.33 18.30 -5.83
C PRO A 232 46.87 18.23 -4.37
N GLY A 233 47.77 17.77 -3.50
CA GLY A 233 47.65 17.88 -2.05
C GLY A 233 47.97 19.29 -1.54
N HIS A 234 47.51 19.59 -0.33
CA HIS A 234 48.00 20.71 0.46
C HIS A 234 48.03 20.29 1.94
N ASP A 235 49.24 19.99 2.41
CA ASP A 235 49.57 19.91 3.82
C ASP A 235 49.73 21.34 4.36
N ASN A 236 49.24 21.61 5.57
CA ASN A 236 49.56 22.83 6.30
C ASN A 236 49.84 22.46 7.77
N ASP A 237 51.13 22.43 8.10
CA ASP A 237 51.66 22.33 9.45
C ASP A 237 51.38 23.62 10.23
N GLY A 238 50.98 23.46 11.49
CA GLY A 238 50.78 24.57 12.41
C GLY A 238 52.07 25.04 13.07
N HIS A 239 52.08 26.28 13.56
CA HIS A 239 52.82 26.69 14.75
C HIS A 239 52.12 27.87 15.43
N GLN A 240 51.96 27.73 16.75
CA GLN A 240 51.63 28.80 17.70
C GLN A 240 52.89 29.61 18.00
N HIS A 241 52.74 30.92 18.20
CA HIS A 241 53.29 31.72 19.31
C HIS A 241 52.71 33.14 19.26
#